data_AF-A0AAD0HPF6-F1
#
_entry.id   AF-A0AAD0HPF6-F1
#
_cell.length_a   1.000
_cell.length_b   1.000
_cell.length_c   1.000
_cell.angle_alpha   90.00
_cell.angle_beta   90.00
_cell.angle_gamma   90.00
#
_symmetry.space_group_name_H-M   'P 1'
#
loop_
_entity.id
_entity.type
_entity.pdbx_description
1 polymer ?
#
loop_
_entity_poly.entity_id
_entity_poly.type
_entity_poly.pdbx_seq_one_letter_code
_entity_poly.pdbx_strand_id
1 'polypeptide(L)' 'MNESNERKVAYHVKVKGMDSFVFGVRYDVNRTDTPDAVLQDYIHENYGNREYEYQEIENYFN' A
#
# COMPACT_ATOMS: atom_id res chain seq x y z
N MET A 1 -4.67 -6.11 -27.90
CA MET A 1 -3.51 -6.07 -26.98
C MET A 1 -4.07 -5.63 -25.65
N ASN A 2 -4.18 -6.53 -24.67
CA ASN A 2 -4.44 -6.11 -23.29
C ASN A 2 -3.07 -5.78 -22.70
N GLU A 3 -2.67 -4.52 -22.79
CA GLU A 3 -1.64 -4.02 -21.87
C GLU A 3 -2.23 -4.19 -20.48
N SER A 4 -1.69 -5.14 -19.69
CA SER A 4 -1.91 -5.11 -18.24
C SER A 4 -1.39 -3.76 -17.78
N ASN A 5 -2.29 -2.82 -17.49
CA ASN A 5 -1.99 -1.55 -16.85
C ASN A 5 -1.71 -1.79 -15.37
N GLU A 6 -0.76 -2.67 -15.12
CA GLU A 6 -0.31 -3.03 -13.81
C GLU A 6 0.62 -1.94 -13.31
N ARG A 7 0.28 -1.36 -12.17
CA ARG A 7 1.12 -0.40 -11.46
C ARG A 7 1.58 -0.99 -10.14
N LYS A 8 2.77 -0.58 -9.75
CA LYS A 8 3.35 -0.90 -8.45
C LYS A 8 3.54 0.41 -7.69
N VAL A 9 3.10 0.42 -6.45
CA VAL A 9 3.27 1.54 -5.54
C VAL A 9 3.82 1.02 -4.23
N ALA A 10 4.75 1.75 -3.63
CA ALA A 10 5.27 1.43 -2.31
C ALA A 10 4.85 2.52 -1.33
N TYR A 11 4.55 2.13 -0.11
CA TYR A 11 4.24 3.03 0.99
C TYR A 11 5.26 2.84 2.09
N HIS A 12 5.80 3.92 2.64
CA HIS A 12 6.43 3.89 3.96
C HIS A 12 5.32 4.07 4.99
N VAL A 13 5.17 3.08 5.88
CA VAL A 13 4.08 3.02 6.86
C VAL A 13 4.66 3.10 8.26
N LYS A 14 4.07 3.95 9.09
CA LYS A 14 4.41 4.11 10.50
C LYS A 14 3.17 3.87 11.36
N VAL A 15 3.14 2.72 12.02
CA VAL A 15 2.08 2.38 12.98
C VAL A 15 2.46 2.90 14.36
N LYS A 16 1.54 3.58 15.04
CA LYS A 16 1.78 4.16 16.35
C LYS A 16 2.21 3.10 17.37
N GLY A 17 3.36 3.31 18.01
CA GLY A 17 3.92 2.39 19.00
C GLY A 17 4.62 1.17 18.41
N MET A 18 4.95 1.17 17.11
CA MET A 18 5.70 0.13 16.42
C MET A 18 6.77 0.69 15.50
N ASP A 19 7.65 -0.19 15.03
CA ASP A 19 8.60 0.12 13.97
C ASP A 19 7.89 0.42 12.63
N SER A 20 8.50 1.31 11.85
CA SER A 20 8.03 1.61 10.50
C SER A 20 8.47 0.54 9.52
N PHE A 21 7.66 0.30 8.48
CA PHE A 21 7.98 -0.66 7.43
C PHE A 21 7.61 -0.13 6.04
N VAL A 22 8.07 -0.82 5.00
CA VAL A 22 7.70 -0.53 3.61
C VAL A 22 6.68 -1.56 3.14
N PHE A 23 5.58 -1.10 2.58
CA PHE A 23 4.50 -1.93 2.04
C PHE A 23 4.37 -1.74 0.54
N GLY A 24 4.54 -2.80 -0.23
CA GLY A 24 4.44 -2.77 -1.69
C GLY A 24 3.10 -3.30 -2.18
N VAL A 25 2.37 -2.51 -2.96
CA VAL A 25 1.10 -2.90 -3.58
C VAL A 25 1.28 -3.01 -5.09
N ARG A 26 0.87 -4.16 -5.63
CA ARG A 26 0.74 -4.40 -7.07
C ARG A 26 -0.76 -4.35 -7.39
N TYR A 27 -1.18 -3.36 -8.17
CA TYR A 27 -2.58 -3.17 -8.53
C TYR A 27 -2.75 -2.97 -10.03
N ASP A 28 -3.90 -3.38 -10.55
CA ASP A 28 -4.28 -3.09 -11.94
C ASP A 28 -5.17 -1.83 -11.91
N VAL A 29 -4.82 -0.81 -12.69
CA VAL A 29 -5.57 0.47 -12.66
C VAL A 29 -7.02 0.33 -13.14
N ASN A 30 -7.38 -0.79 -13.78
CA ASN A 30 -8.75 -1.07 -14.21
C ASN A 30 -9.54 -1.88 -13.16
N ARG A 31 -8.93 -2.24 -12.02
CA ARG A 31 -9.63 -2.87 -10.90
C ARG A 31 -10.12 -1.81 -9.91
N THR A 32 -11.21 -2.12 -9.23
CA THR A 32 -11.87 -1.24 -8.26
C THR A 32 -11.03 -1.04 -6.99
N ASP A 33 -10.21 -2.04 -6.63
CA ASP A 33 -9.34 -1.97 -5.46
C ASP A 33 -8.20 -0.97 -5.69
N THR A 34 -8.30 0.17 -5.04
CA THR A 34 -7.22 1.16 -5.02
C THR A 34 -6.10 0.65 -4.10
N PRO A 35 -4.84 1.03 -4.37
CA PRO A 35 -3.73 0.59 -3.53
C PRO A 35 -3.83 1.09 -2.08
N ASP A 36 -4.55 2.19 -1.87
CA ASP A 36 -4.91 2.70 -0.55
C ASP A 36 -5.76 1.69 0.23
N ALA A 37 -6.85 1.21 -0.36
CA ALA A 37 -7.74 0.24 0.29
C ALA A 37 -7.00 -1.05 0.70
N VAL A 38 -6.13 -1.55 -0.19
CA VAL A 38 -5.30 -2.73 0.10
C VAL A 38 -4.36 -2.49 1.29
N LEU A 39 -3.78 -1.29 1.40
CA LEU A 39 -2.98 -0.91 2.57
C LEU A 39 -3.86 -0.86 3.82
N GLN A 40 -5.02 -0.19 3.77
CA GLN A 40 -5.89 -0.06 4.94
C GLN A 40 -6.37 -1.43 5.46
N ASP A 41 -6.78 -2.33 4.57
CA ASP A 41 -7.17 -3.70 4.92
C ASP A 41 -6.02 -4.46 5.58
N TYR A 42 -4.82 -4.40 4.98
CA TYR A 42 -3.63 -5.03 5.56
C TYR A 42 -3.34 -4.52 6.97
N ILE A 43 -3.45 -3.20 7.20
CA ILE A 43 -3.22 -2.61 8.51
C ILE A 43 -4.27 -3.05 9.52
N HIS A 44 -5.55 -3.04 9.14
CA HIS A 44 -6.63 -3.51 10.02
C HIS A 44 -6.47 -4.99 10.38
N GLU A 45 -6.10 -5.84 9.42
CA GLU A 45 -5.94 -7.28 9.67
C GLU A 45 -4.75 -7.61 10.57
N ASN A 46 -3.62 -6.90 10.40
CA ASN A 46 -2.37 -7.25 11.09
C ASN A 46 -2.15 -6.44 12.38
N TYR A 47 -2.65 -5.21 12.44
CA TYR A 47 -2.39 -4.26 13.52
C TYR A 47 -3.67 -3.78 14.22
N GLY A 48 -4.85 -4.18 13.72
CA GLY A 48 -6.14 -3.75 14.25
C GLY A 48 -6.43 -2.28 13.96
N ASN A 49 -7.27 -1.67 14.79
CA ASN A 49 -7.66 -0.25 14.66
C ASN A 49 -6.59 0.72 15.21
N ARG A 50 -5.31 0.40 15.02
CA ARG A 50 -4.22 1.29 15.44
C ARG A 50 -4.14 2.48 14.52
N GLU A 51 -3.79 3.62 15.08
CA GLU A 51 -3.47 4.82 14.31
C GLU A 51 -2.17 4.60 13.54
N TYR A 52 -2.18 4.95 12.25
CA TYR A 52 -1.02 4.84 11.37
C TYR A 52 -0.96 6.03 10.42
N GLU A 53 0.26 6.35 10.01
CA GLU A 53 0.56 7.32 8.96
C GLU A 53 1.25 6.58 7.83
N TYR A 54 1.01 6.97 6.58
CA TYR A 54 1.70 6.41 5.42
C TYR A 54 2.01 7.48 4.39
N GLN A 55 3.11 7.27 3.67
CA GLN A 55 3.53 8.11 2.57
C GLN A 55 3.93 7.24 1.38
N GLU A 56 3.46 7.60 0.19
CA GLU A 56 3.89 6.95 -1.05
C GLU A 56 5.38 7.22 -1.32
N ILE A 57 6.11 6.16 -1.67
CA ILE A 57 7.51 6.22 -2.08
C ILE A 57 7.56 6.18 -3.60
N GLU A 58 7.81 7.34 -4.20
CA GLU A 58 8.02 7.44 -5.64
C GLU A 58 9.26 6.63 -6.08
N ASN A 59 9.19 5.98 -7.24
CA ASN A 59 10.29 5.22 -7.85
C ASN A 59 10.89 4.04 -7.03
N TYR A 60 10.19 3.51 -6.03
CA TYR A 60 10.70 2.38 -5.23
C TYR A 60 10.98 1.10 -6.05
N PHE A 61 10.20 0.86 -7.11
CA PHE A 61 10.31 -0.34 -7.96
C PHE A 61 10.97 -0.08 -9.32
N ASN A 62 11.56 1.11 -9.52
CA ASN A 62 12.19 1.51 -10.78
C ASN A 62 13.63 1.00 -10.88
#